data_AF-A0A952WSE1-F1
#
_entry.id   AF-A0A952WSE1-F1
#
_cell.length_a   1.000
_cell.length_b   1.000
_cell.length_c   1.000
_cell.angle_alpha   90.00
_cell.angle_beta   90.00
_cell.angle_gamma   90.00
#
_symmetry.space_group_name_H-M   'P 1'
#
loop_
_entity.id
_entity.type
_entity.pdbx_description
1 polymer ?
#
loop_
_entity_poly.entity_id
_entity_poly.type
_entity_poly.pdbx_seq_one_letter_code
_entity_poly.pdbx_strand_id
1 'polypeptide(L)'
;MANAPTMIAGHPSAPRTTSNGHANSEAEPKVGLASPPAADIATGAAPASAPTPVPMTGSILPGLERQIEPEFAAAIKDMETALKMPLWLFIQGRERGSNQIDDNVRDCFQMFKASLPKGHRVALLIDSPGGSAKCAYQIATLLRRQCGGFVAVVPRYAKSAGTLLALGGSEIRMGEQAELGPLDAQLFDGESEEWRSALDEFQALERLNAFALEVADRSMFQLLRRTGKKVDTLLPKVLHFAADLTKPLLDKTDPVRYTTASRALKIAEEYATRLLQPKYPARKAQEIARHLVERYPDHGFVIDRQEAESFGLKTEAFSPEQDAIADRLFPFLGEATVMGQLIEAKTA
;
A
#
# COMPACT_ATOMS: atom_id res chain seq x y z
N MET A 1 -42.89 39.34 19.53
CA MET A 1 -42.45 40.15 18.39
C MET A 1 -41.51 39.29 17.58
N ALA A 2 -42.03 38.73 16.49
CA ALA A 2 -41.34 37.81 15.59
C ALA A 2 -40.83 38.60 14.38
N ASN A 3 -39.57 38.39 13.99
CA ASN A 3 -39.03 38.87 12.73
C ASN A 3 -38.54 37.66 11.92
N ALA A 4 -39.26 37.38 10.84
CA ALA A 4 -38.87 36.48 9.77
C ALA A 4 -37.90 37.19 8.80
N PRO A 5 -36.97 36.48 8.15
CA PRO A 5 -36.24 37.01 7.01
C PRO A 5 -36.91 36.71 5.67
N THR A 6 -36.91 37.74 4.83
CA THR A 6 -37.55 37.89 3.53
C THR A 6 -36.87 37.05 2.43
N MET A 7 -37.69 36.41 1.59
CA MET A 7 -37.31 35.74 0.34
C MET A 7 -36.96 36.76 -0.76
N ILE A 8 -35.89 36.51 -1.51
CA ILE A 8 -35.60 37.15 -2.80
C ILE A 8 -35.49 36.07 -3.87
N ALA A 9 -36.36 36.15 -4.87
CA ALA A 9 -36.35 35.36 -6.09
C ALA A 9 -35.63 36.12 -7.21
N GLY A 10 -34.91 35.40 -8.09
CA GLY A 10 -34.16 36.01 -9.19
C GLY A 10 -33.58 35.03 -10.20
N HIS A 11 -34.48 34.47 -11.01
CA HIS A 11 -34.36 33.92 -12.38
C HIS A 11 -33.35 32.81 -12.79
N PRO A 12 -33.79 31.89 -13.69
CA PRO A 12 -33.08 30.70 -14.14
C PRO A 12 -32.31 30.92 -15.45
N SER A 13 -31.30 30.09 -15.72
CA SER A 13 -30.73 29.93 -17.06
C SER A 13 -31.02 28.52 -17.57
N ALA A 14 -31.81 28.45 -18.64
CA ALA A 14 -32.13 27.25 -19.40
C ALA A 14 -31.24 27.18 -20.68
N PRO A 15 -31.46 26.24 -21.62
CA PRO A 15 -30.52 25.19 -21.96
C PRO A 15 -29.77 25.44 -23.28
N ARG A 16 -28.63 24.76 -23.49
CA ARG A 16 -27.98 24.72 -24.81
C ARG A 16 -28.65 23.65 -25.70
N THR A 17 -29.17 24.13 -26.83
CA THR A 17 -29.80 23.41 -27.93
C THR A 17 -28.80 22.91 -28.97
N THR A 18 -28.90 21.62 -29.32
CA THR A 18 -28.95 20.97 -30.66
C THR A 18 -28.04 21.33 -31.85
N SER A 19 -27.81 20.27 -32.65
CA SER A 19 -27.50 20.20 -34.10
C SER A 19 -26.01 20.27 -34.47
N ASN A 20 -25.41 19.51 -35.38
CA ASN A 20 -25.77 18.60 -36.48
C ASN A 20 -24.64 17.53 -36.54
N GLY A 21 -24.78 16.25 -36.91
CA GLY A 21 -25.47 15.71 -38.07
C GLY A 21 -24.58 15.82 -39.31
N HIS A 22 -23.72 14.84 -39.60
CA HIS A 22 -23.24 14.52 -40.97
C HIS A 22 -23.03 13.01 -41.08
N ALA A 23 -23.93 12.38 -41.83
CA ALA A 23 -23.80 11.05 -42.38
C ALA A 23 -22.87 11.11 -43.60
N ASN A 24 -22.01 10.12 -43.76
CA ASN A 24 -21.49 9.76 -45.07
C ASN A 24 -21.78 8.28 -45.31
N SER A 25 -22.79 8.07 -46.14
CA SER A 25 -23.06 6.84 -46.85
C SER A 25 -22.16 6.77 -48.08
N GLU A 26 -21.35 5.73 -48.20
CA GLU A 26 -20.92 5.26 -49.52
C GLU A 26 -21.30 3.79 -49.65
N ALA A 27 -22.03 3.53 -50.72
CA ALA A 27 -22.62 2.26 -51.09
C ALA A 27 -21.80 1.60 -52.21
N GLU A 28 -21.63 0.29 -52.04
CA GLU A 28 -21.56 -0.76 -53.09
C GLU A 28 -20.25 -0.89 -53.91
N PRO A 29 -19.82 -2.14 -54.28
CA PRO A 29 -20.68 -3.14 -54.92
C PRO A 29 -20.63 -4.59 -54.39
N LYS A 30 -21.76 -5.26 -54.56
CA LYS A 30 -21.96 -6.71 -54.46
C LYS A 30 -21.15 -7.43 -55.54
N VAL A 31 -20.29 -8.35 -55.12
CA VAL A 31 -19.74 -9.39 -56.00
C VAL A 31 -20.25 -10.73 -55.46
N GLY A 32 -21.16 -11.34 -56.22
CA GLY A 32 -21.60 -12.71 -55.97
C GLY A 32 -20.49 -13.69 -56.31
N LEU A 33 -20.14 -14.55 -55.36
CA LEU A 33 -19.26 -15.71 -55.58
C LEU A 33 -19.94 -16.94 -54.98
N ALA A 34 -20.06 -17.95 -55.82
CA ALA A 34 -20.80 -19.19 -55.62
C ALA A 34 -20.26 -20.02 -54.44
N SER A 35 -21.19 -20.70 -53.76
CA SER A 35 -20.90 -21.67 -52.70
C SER A 35 -20.05 -22.85 -53.21
N PRO A 36 -19.00 -23.29 -52.49
CA PRO A 36 -18.33 -24.55 -52.78
C PRO A 36 -19.14 -25.74 -52.22
N PRO A 37 -18.93 -26.97 -52.75
CA PRO A 37 -19.70 -28.13 -52.36
C PRO A 37 -19.35 -28.61 -50.94
N ALA A 38 -20.34 -29.23 -50.29
CA ALA A 38 -20.27 -29.77 -48.94
C ALA A 38 -19.14 -30.80 -48.80
N ALA A 39 -18.26 -30.59 -47.83
CA ALA A 39 -17.32 -31.58 -47.35
C ALA A 39 -17.95 -32.34 -46.16
N ASP A 40 -17.91 -33.66 -46.24
CA ASP A 40 -18.43 -34.60 -45.24
C ASP A 40 -17.90 -34.30 -43.83
N ILE A 41 -18.82 -33.98 -42.92
CA ILE A 41 -18.54 -33.87 -41.49
C ILE A 41 -18.63 -35.28 -40.90
N ALA A 42 -17.47 -35.90 -40.71
CA ALA A 42 -17.34 -37.08 -39.85
C ALA A 42 -17.83 -36.72 -38.44
N THR A 43 -18.78 -37.49 -37.92
CA THR A 43 -19.36 -37.38 -36.58
C THR A 43 -18.32 -37.72 -35.51
N GLY A 44 -17.49 -36.73 -35.16
CA GLY A 44 -16.65 -36.77 -33.97
C GLY A 44 -17.50 -36.56 -32.72
N ALA A 45 -17.44 -37.50 -31.79
CA ALA A 45 -18.07 -37.42 -30.48
C ALA A 45 -17.76 -36.07 -29.80
N ALA A 46 -18.77 -35.45 -29.20
CA ALA A 46 -18.64 -34.24 -28.41
C ALA A 46 -17.54 -34.42 -27.35
N PRO A 47 -16.60 -33.46 -27.19
CA PRO A 47 -15.65 -33.52 -26.09
C PRO A 47 -16.44 -33.52 -24.78
N ALA A 48 -16.09 -34.44 -23.88
CA ALA A 48 -16.66 -34.52 -22.55
C ALA A 48 -16.66 -33.12 -21.91
N SER A 49 -17.82 -32.69 -21.42
CA SER A 49 -17.99 -31.42 -20.73
C SER A 49 -16.93 -31.32 -19.63
N ALA A 50 -16.07 -30.31 -19.70
CA ALA A 50 -15.17 -29.98 -18.61
C ALA A 50 -15.98 -29.89 -17.31
N PRO A 51 -15.50 -30.44 -16.19
CA PRO A 51 -16.22 -30.41 -14.93
C PRO A 51 -16.57 -28.95 -14.59
N THR A 52 -17.84 -28.71 -14.29
CA THR A 52 -18.31 -27.38 -13.90
C THR A 52 -17.54 -26.95 -12.65
N PRO A 53 -16.90 -25.76 -12.63
CA PRO A 53 -16.09 -25.37 -11.49
C PRO A 53 -16.95 -25.31 -10.22
N VAL A 54 -16.49 -25.96 -9.15
CA VAL A 54 -17.14 -25.89 -7.84
C VAL A 54 -17.05 -24.44 -7.36
N PRO A 55 -18.16 -23.79 -7.00
CA PRO A 55 -18.12 -22.43 -6.49
C PRO A 55 -17.26 -22.38 -5.22
N MET A 56 -16.33 -21.44 -5.15
CA MET A 56 -15.43 -21.24 -4.01
C MET A 56 -15.78 -19.93 -3.30
N THR A 57 -15.68 -19.91 -1.97
CA THR A 57 -15.74 -18.67 -1.18
C THR A 57 -14.42 -18.46 -0.46
N GLY A 58 -14.08 -17.20 -0.20
CA GLY A 58 -12.86 -16.87 0.49
C GLY A 58 -13.00 -15.50 1.13
N SER A 59 -13.53 -15.46 2.35
CA SER A 59 -13.31 -14.31 3.22
C SER A 59 -13.68 -14.65 4.66
N ILE A 60 -12.83 -14.24 5.60
CA ILE A 60 -13.12 -14.19 7.04
C ILE A 60 -13.84 -12.89 7.40
N LEU A 61 -14.09 -11.99 6.45
CA LEU A 61 -14.84 -10.77 6.68
C LEU A 61 -16.35 -11.08 6.62
N PRO A 62 -17.11 -10.84 7.72
CA PRO A 62 -18.56 -11.03 7.72
C PRO A 62 -19.24 -10.23 6.60
N GLY A 63 -20.10 -10.87 5.81
CA GLY A 63 -20.81 -10.24 4.68
C GLY A 63 -19.99 -10.13 3.39
N LEU A 64 -18.75 -10.61 3.39
CA LEU A 64 -17.87 -10.68 2.22
C LEU A 64 -17.61 -12.12 1.75
N GLU A 65 -18.43 -13.07 2.23
CA GLU A 65 -18.49 -14.47 1.79
C GLU A 65 -19.04 -14.56 0.36
N ARG A 66 -18.30 -14.01 -0.62
CA ARG A 66 -18.71 -13.98 -2.02
C ARG A 66 -18.12 -15.16 -2.76
N GLN A 67 -18.82 -15.56 -3.83
CA GLN A 67 -18.24 -16.44 -4.83
C GLN A 67 -17.04 -15.75 -5.46
N ILE A 68 -15.90 -16.41 -5.38
CA ILE A 68 -14.67 -15.99 -6.06
C ILE A 68 -14.78 -16.46 -7.51
N GLU A 69 -14.39 -15.60 -8.45
CA GLU A 69 -14.42 -15.97 -9.87
C GLU A 69 -13.59 -17.25 -10.12
N PRO A 70 -14.08 -18.19 -10.96
CA PRO A 70 -13.42 -19.48 -11.14
C PRO A 70 -11.96 -19.39 -11.58
N GLU A 71 -11.63 -18.42 -12.44
CA GLU A 71 -10.26 -18.19 -12.90
C GLU A 71 -9.36 -17.69 -11.76
N PHE A 72 -9.86 -16.77 -10.93
CA PHE A 72 -9.14 -16.29 -9.75
C PHE A 72 -8.92 -17.42 -8.73
N ALA A 73 -9.97 -18.20 -8.45
CA ALA A 73 -9.90 -19.36 -7.57
C ALA A 73 -8.89 -20.41 -8.06
N ALA A 74 -8.86 -20.68 -9.37
CA ALA A 74 -7.89 -21.58 -9.99
C ALA A 74 -6.46 -21.06 -9.83
N ALA A 75 -6.20 -19.77 -10.11
CA ALA A 75 -4.88 -19.17 -9.94
C ALA A 75 -4.41 -19.20 -8.47
N ILE A 76 -5.32 -18.98 -7.51
CA ILE A 76 -5.02 -19.12 -6.07
C ILE A 76 -4.61 -20.57 -5.74
N LYS A 77 -5.31 -21.57 -6.27
CA LYS A 77 -4.98 -22.99 -6.06
C LYS A 77 -3.66 -23.40 -6.71
N ASP A 78 -3.37 -22.86 -7.89
CA ASP A 78 -2.09 -23.08 -8.57
C ASP A 78 -0.95 -22.47 -7.73
N MET A 79 -1.13 -21.26 -7.18
CA MET A 79 -0.16 -20.61 -6.31
C MET A 79 0.06 -21.41 -5.00
N GLU A 80 -1.02 -21.89 -4.37
CA GLU A 80 -0.97 -22.75 -3.18
C GLU A 80 -0.13 -24.02 -3.45
N THR A 81 -0.33 -24.63 -4.62
CA THR A 81 0.40 -25.83 -5.06
C THR A 81 1.87 -25.53 -5.34
N ALA A 82 2.17 -24.44 -6.06
CA ALA A 82 3.53 -24.02 -6.39
C ALA A 82 4.35 -23.64 -5.15
N LEU A 83 3.70 -23.04 -4.13
CA LEU A 83 4.34 -22.71 -2.86
C LEU A 83 4.51 -23.93 -1.93
N LYS A 84 3.77 -25.02 -2.18
CA LYS A 84 3.74 -26.25 -1.35
C LYS A 84 3.43 -25.97 0.12
N MET A 85 2.55 -24.99 0.36
CA MET A 85 2.12 -24.60 1.70
C MET A 85 0.69 -24.05 1.68
N PRO A 86 -0.06 -24.15 2.79
CA PRO A 86 -1.41 -23.58 2.86
C PRO A 86 -1.36 -22.08 2.57
N LEU A 87 -2.22 -21.64 1.63
CA LEU A 87 -2.26 -20.25 1.19
C LEU A 87 -3.41 -19.50 1.86
N TRP A 88 -3.05 -18.44 2.57
CA TRP A 88 -3.97 -17.46 3.10
C TRP A 88 -3.87 -16.17 2.30
N LEU A 89 -5.01 -15.59 1.97
CA LEU A 89 -5.11 -14.38 1.20
C LEU A 89 -5.26 -13.18 2.13
N PHE A 90 -4.58 -12.09 1.80
CA PHE A 90 -4.71 -10.77 2.39
C PHE A 90 -4.69 -9.74 1.25
N ILE A 91 -5.81 -9.64 0.55
CA ILE A 91 -5.99 -8.84 -0.66
C ILE A 91 -6.98 -7.73 -0.34
N GLN A 92 -6.59 -6.49 -0.62
CA GLN A 92 -7.40 -5.30 -0.37
C GLN A 92 -7.57 -4.51 -1.67
N GLY A 93 -8.76 -4.58 -2.23
CA GLY A 93 -9.13 -3.92 -3.48
C GLY A 93 -9.88 -2.61 -3.28
N ARG A 94 -10.40 -2.08 -4.38
CA ARG A 94 -11.20 -0.85 -4.45
C ARG A 94 -12.65 -1.04 -3.98
N GLU A 95 -13.09 -2.27 -3.77
CA GLU A 95 -14.41 -2.57 -3.23
C GLU A 95 -14.63 -1.90 -1.86
N ARG A 96 -15.85 -1.39 -1.65
CA ARG A 96 -16.20 -0.69 -0.41
C ARG A 96 -16.23 -1.65 0.78
N GLY A 97 -15.53 -1.27 1.84
CA GLY A 97 -15.50 -1.97 3.13
C GLY A 97 -14.26 -2.88 3.27
N SER A 98 -13.28 -2.43 4.06
CA SER A 98 -12.00 -3.13 4.34
C SER A 98 -10.89 -3.00 3.28
N ASN A 99 -10.89 -1.90 2.52
CA ASN A 99 -9.82 -1.56 1.58
C ASN A 99 -8.52 -1.05 2.26
N GLN A 100 -8.49 -0.97 3.59
CA GLN A 100 -7.32 -0.62 4.40
C GLN A 100 -7.22 -1.54 5.61
N ILE A 101 -6.01 -1.71 6.14
CA ILE A 101 -5.77 -2.41 7.40
C ILE A 101 -6.30 -1.54 8.54
N ASP A 102 -7.47 -1.85 9.07
CA ASP A 102 -8.12 -1.09 10.15
C ASP A 102 -8.44 -1.98 11.37
N ASP A 103 -9.13 -1.42 12.36
CA ASP A 103 -9.54 -2.17 13.56
C ASP A 103 -10.55 -3.28 13.21
N ASN A 104 -11.41 -3.10 12.20
CA ASN A 104 -12.38 -4.12 11.76
C ASN A 104 -11.67 -5.35 11.18
N VAL A 105 -10.71 -5.13 10.27
CA VAL A 105 -9.86 -6.19 9.71
C VAL A 105 -9.14 -6.93 10.83
N ARG A 106 -8.54 -6.20 11.77
CA ARG A 106 -7.85 -6.77 12.92
C ARG A 106 -8.79 -7.60 13.80
N ASP A 107 -9.99 -7.13 14.07
CA ASP A 107 -10.97 -7.83 14.90
C ASP A 107 -11.50 -9.09 14.19
N CYS A 108 -11.67 -9.06 12.87
CA CYS A 108 -12.00 -10.25 12.08
C CYS A 108 -10.89 -11.32 12.21
N PHE A 109 -9.61 -10.93 12.08
CA PHE A 109 -8.49 -11.86 12.33
C PHE A 109 -8.52 -12.45 13.76
N GLN A 110 -8.93 -11.66 14.76
CA GLN A 110 -9.08 -12.17 16.13
C GLN A 110 -10.25 -13.13 16.27
N MET A 111 -11.40 -12.86 15.66
CA MET A 111 -12.58 -13.73 15.69
C MET A 111 -12.31 -15.06 14.98
N PHE A 112 -11.62 -15.02 13.84
CA PHE A 112 -11.27 -16.21 13.05
C PHE A 112 -9.95 -16.85 13.47
N LYS A 113 -9.38 -16.44 14.61
CA LYS A 113 -8.15 -17.02 15.16
C LYS A 113 -8.17 -18.54 15.24
N ALA A 114 -9.33 -19.13 15.55
CA ALA A 114 -9.49 -20.58 15.69
C ALA A 114 -9.38 -21.35 14.37
N SER A 115 -9.66 -20.71 13.22
CA SER A 115 -9.52 -21.33 11.90
C SER A 115 -8.11 -21.21 11.31
N LEU A 116 -7.23 -20.40 11.92
CA LEU A 116 -5.83 -20.33 11.53
C LEU A 116 -5.12 -21.67 11.81
N PRO A 117 -4.30 -22.20 10.88
CA PRO A 117 -3.57 -23.45 11.07
C PRO A 117 -2.65 -23.37 12.29
N LYS A 118 -2.82 -24.28 13.26
CA LYS A 118 -2.03 -24.24 14.51
C LYS A 118 -0.65 -24.87 14.31
N GLY A 119 0.40 -24.11 14.60
CA GLY A 119 1.79 -24.59 14.59
C GLY A 119 2.33 -24.98 13.22
N HIS A 120 1.65 -24.60 12.13
CA HIS A 120 2.07 -24.86 10.76
C HIS A 120 2.22 -23.54 10.01
N ARG A 121 3.43 -23.31 9.49
CA ARG A 121 3.76 -22.10 8.74
C ARG A 121 2.87 -22.02 7.49
N VAL A 122 2.27 -20.87 7.27
CA VAL A 122 1.39 -20.59 6.12
C VAL A 122 2.04 -19.60 5.15
N ALA A 123 1.64 -19.63 3.87
CA ALA A 123 1.85 -18.49 2.99
C ALA A 123 0.75 -17.45 3.26
N LEU A 124 1.14 -16.19 3.40
CA LEU A 124 0.21 -15.06 3.39
C LEU A 124 0.47 -14.26 2.12
N LEU A 125 -0.45 -14.33 1.17
CA LEU A 125 -0.42 -13.52 -0.05
C LEU A 125 -0.92 -12.11 0.29
N ILE A 126 -0.02 -11.12 0.20
CA ILE A 126 -0.28 -9.74 0.58
C ILE A 126 -0.37 -8.88 -0.68
N ASP A 127 -1.53 -8.28 -0.89
CA ASP A 127 -1.78 -7.21 -1.86
C ASP A 127 -2.56 -6.10 -1.14
N SER A 128 -1.86 -5.05 -0.68
CA SER A 128 -2.46 -4.12 0.29
C SER A 128 -1.86 -2.70 0.24
N PRO A 129 -2.71 -1.64 0.22
CA PRO A 129 -2.30 -0.23 0.36
C PRO A 129 -1.86 0.15 1.76
N GLY A 130 -1.99 -0.76 2.73
CA GLY A 130 -1.68 -0.50 4.13
C GLY A 130 -2.86 0.07 4.90
N GLY A 131 -2.60 1.00 5.83
CA GLY A 131 -3.54 1.44 6.84
C GLY A 131 -2.87 1.61 8.20
N SER A 132 -3.47 1.05 9.25
CA SER A 132 -2.99 1.15 10.63
C SER A 132 -1.79 0.24 10.91
N ALA A 133 -0.65 0.86 11.24
CA ALA A 133 0.56 0.16 11.69
C ALA A 133 0.31 -0.73 12.93
N LYS A 134 -0.55 -0.26 13.86
CA LYS A 134 -0.97 -1.05 15.04
C LYS A 134 -1.66 -2.34 14.62
N CYS A 135 -2.63 -2.25 13.71
CA CYS A 135 -3.40 -3.41 13.27
C CYS A 135 -2.52 -4.41 12.50
N ALA A 136 -1.68 -3.94 11.58
CA ALA A 136 -0.70 -4.79 10.89
C ALA A 136 0.23 -5.52 11.87
N TYR A 137 0.77 -4.82 12.88
CA TYR A 137 1.60 -5.43 13.92
C TYR A 137 0.84 -6.52 14.71
N GLN A 138 -0.42 -6.25 15.07
CA GLN A 138 -1.25 -7.21 15.80
C GLN A 138 -1.57 -8.45 14.96
N ILE A 139 -1.90 -8.28 13.67
CA ILE A 139 -2.17 -9.39 12.74
C ILE A 139 -0.90 -10.23 12.53
N ALA A 140 0.25 -9.59 12.24
CA ALA A 140 1.53 -10.29 12.09
C ALA A 140 1.90 -11.10 13.35
N THR A 141 1.71 -10.50 14.53
CA THR A 141 1.98 -11.15 15.81
C THR A 141 1.02 -12.31 16.08
N LEU A 142 -0.26 -12.16 15.71
CA LEU A 142 -1.25 -13.23 15.81
C LEU A 142 -0.86 -14.43 14.95
N LEU A 143 -0.57 -14.20 13.67
CA LEU A 143 -0.14 -15.24 12.73
C LEU A 143 1.13 -15.95 13.21
N ARG A 144 2.11 -15.20 13.72
CA ARG A 144 3.32 -15.78 14.31
C ARG A 144 3.02 -16.69 15.51
N ARG A 145 2.13 -16.25 16.41
CA ARG A 145 1.76 -17.01 17.61
C ARG A 145 0.88 -18.22 17.33
N GLN A 146 0.00 -18.15 16.35
CA GLN A 146 -0.92 -19.24 16.01
C GLN A 146 -0.31 -20.23 15.03
N CYS A 147 0.26 -19.74 13.93
CA CYS A 147 0.77 -20.55 12.83
C CYS A 147 2.25 -20.93 12.99
N GLY A 148 2.92 -20.48 14.06
CA GLY A 148 4.38 -20.64 14.19
C GLY A 148 5.18 -19.75 13.22
N GLY A 149 4.51 -18.82 12.53
CA GLY A 149 5.08 -17.95 11.50
C GLY A 149 4.31 -18.01 10.19
N PHE A 150 4.69 -17.16 9.26
CA PHE A 150 4.16 -17.16 7.90
C PHE A 150 5.24 -16.71 6.91
N VAL A 151 5.12 -17.09 5.64
CA VAL A 151 5.87 -16.53 4.52
C VAL A 151 5.04 -15.41 3.93
N ALA A 152 5.57 -14.20 3.88
CA ALA A 152 4.91 -13.10 3.18
C ALA A 152 5.14 -13.28 1.67
N VAL A 153 4.08 -13.39 0.89
CA VAL A 153 4.11 -13.60 -0.55
C VAL A 153 3.51 -12.35 -1.19
N VAL A 154 4.32 -11.54 -1.87
CA VAL A 154 3.90 -10.25 -2.44
C VAL A 154 3.94 -10.38 -3.96
N PRO A 155 2.80 -10.64 -4.63
CA PRO A 155 2.76 -10.78 -6.08
C PRO A 155 2.79 -9.44 -6.81
N ARG A 156 2.28 -8.37 -6.19
CA ARG A 156 2.17 -7.04 -6.80
C ARG A 156 2.63 -5.94 -5.87
N TYR A 157 1.94 -5.68 -4.75
CA TYR A 157 2.47 -4.69 -3.82
C TYR A 157 2.03 -4.85 -2.37
N ALA A 158 2.87 -4.36 -1.47
CA ALA A 158 2.52 -4.13 -0.07
C ALA A 158 3.06 -2.75 0.35
N LYS A 159 2.19 -1.77 0.60
CA LYS A 159 2.59 -0.41 0.99
C LYS A 159 2.31 -0.14 2.46
N SER A 160 3.08 0.75 3.08
CA SER A 160 2.81 1.24 4.44
C SER A 160 2.61 0.09 5.44
N ALA A 161 1.47 0.04 6.13
CA ALA A 161 1.16 -1.06 7.05
C ALA A 161 1.16 -2.47 6.37
N GLY A 162 0.96 -2.56 5.06
CA GLY A 162 1.15 -3.80 4.28
C GLY A 162 2.62 -4.23 4.25
N THR A 163 3.56 -3.30 4.01
CA THR A 163 5.00 -3.56 4.18
C THR A 163 5.27 -4.05 5.60
N LEU A 164 4.71 -3.38 6.61
CA LEU A 164 4.91 -3.75 8.01
C LEU A 164 4.42 -5.17 8.30
N LEU A 165 3.26 -5.56 7.75
CA LEU A 165 2.76 -6.93 7.82
C LEU A 165 3.73 -7.91 7.15
N ALA A 166 4.25 -7.60 5.96
CA ALA A 166 5.24 -8.42 5.27
C ALA A 166 6.53 -8.60 6.10
N LEU A 167 7.02 -7.54 6.78
CA LEU A 167 8.16 -7.62 7.69
C LEU A 167 7.93 -8.59 8.85
N GLY A 168 6.68 -8.82 9.25
CA GLY A 168 6.30 -9.79 10.27
C GLY A 168 6.49 -11.24 9.84
N GLY A 169 6.52 -11.49 8.54
CA GLY A 169 6.78 -12.78 7.93
C GLY A 169 8.19 -13.27 8.22
N SER A 170 8.37 -14.57 8.24
CA SER A 170 9.66 -15.24 8.43
C SER A 170 10.52 -15.22 7.17
N GLU A 171 9.88 -15.18 5.99
CA GLU A 171 10.46 -14.92 4.67
C GLU A 171 9.56 -13.89 3.97
N ILE A 172 10.13 -13.13 3.04
CA ILE A 172 9.41 -12.24 2.11
C ILE A 172 9.74 -12.72 0.71
N ARG A 173 8.75 -13.26 0.00
CA ARG A 173 8.85 -13.66 -1.40
C ARG A 173 8.16 -12.62 -2.25
N MET A 174 8.84 -12.14 -3.28
CA MET A 174 8.36 -11.06 -4.14
C MET A 174 8.32 -11.54 -5.59
N GLY A 175 7.21 -11.25 -6.27
CA GLY A 175 7.09 -11.39 -7.72
C GLY A 175 8.02 -10.42 -8.45
N GLU A 176 8.25 -10.67 -9.74
CA GLU A 176 9.19 -9.89 -10.56
C GLU A 176 8.86 -8.38 -10.57
N GLN A 177 7.57 -8.04 -10.67
CA GLN A 177 7.08 -6.65 -10.66
C GLN A 177 6.59 -6.19 -9.29
N ALA A 178 6.90 -6.95 -8.24
CA ALA A 178 6.37 -6.67 -6.93
C ALA A 178 7.14 -5.57 -6.20
N GLU A 179 6.42 -4.77 -5.42
CA GLU A 179 7.01 -3.67 -4.66
C GLU A 179 6.55 -3.62 -3.20
N LEU A 180 7.48 -3.25 -2.33
CA LEU A 180 7.19 -2.77 -0.99
C LEU A 180 7.04 -1.24 -1.01
N GLY A 181 6.53 -0.68 0.08
CA GLY A 181 6.45 0.75 0.30
C GLY A 181 7.18 1.20 1.57
N PRO A 182 7.51 2.49 1.67
CA PRO A 182 7.96 3.12 2.89
C PRO A 182 6.98 2.91 4.07
N LEU A 183 7.50 3.08 5.29
CA LEU A 183 6.78 2.96 6.56
C LEU A 183 6.57 4.30 7.26
N ASP A 184 6.71 5.40 6.52
CA ASP A 184 6.38 6.72 7.02
C ASP A 184 4.88 6.80 7.37
N ALA A 185 4.59 7.31 8.56
CA ALA A 185 3.22 7.44 9.02
C ALA A 185 2.52 8.56 8.23
N GLN A 186 1.25 8.36 7.86
CA GLN A 186 0.45 9.42 7.24
C GLN A 186 -0.35 10.17 8.31
N LEU A 187 -0.40 11.49 8.20
CA LEU A 187 -1.24 12.37 9.02
C LEU A 187 -2.22 13.12 8.12
N PHE A 188 -3.46 13.25 8.58
CA PHE A 188 -4.44 14.09 7.90
C PHE A 188 -4.16 15.55 8.18
N ASP A 189 -4.08 16.35 7.13
CA ASP A 189 -3.93 17.79 7.21
C ASP A 189 -5.28 18.49 7.10
N GLY A 190 -5.80 18.98 8.22
CA GLY A 190 -7.10 19.65 8.25
C GLY A 190 -7.16 21.00 7.54
N GLU A 191 -6.02 21.61 7.22
CA GLU A 191 -5.98 22.89 6.48
C GLU A 191 -6.00 22.69 4.97
N SER A 192 -5.31 21.65 4.48
CA SER A 192 -5.28 21.29 3.05
C SER A 192 -6.32 20.23 2.65
N GLU A 193 -6.98 19.60 3.62
CA GLU A 193 -7.86 18.43 3.45
C GLU A 193 -7.15 17.23 2.78
N GLU A 194 -5.82 17.14 2.91
CA GLU A 194 -4.99 16.11 2.29
C GLU A 194 -4.31 15.20 3.32
N TRP A 195 -4.03 13.96 2.95
CA TRP A 195 -3.16 13.08 3.74
C TRP A 195 -1.71 13.32 3.35
N ARG A 196 -0.86 13.67 4.32
CA ARG A 196 0.55 13.98 4.09
C ARG A 196 1.43 13.03 4.91
N SER A 197 2.66 12.82 4.43
CA SER A 197 3.63 12.07 5.20
C SER A 197 4.02 12.84 6.45
N ALA A 198 4.00 12.18 7.60
CA ALA A 198 4.59 12.69 8.84
C ALA A 198 6.08 13.01 8.65
N LEU A 199 6.75 12.34 7.70
CA LEU A 199 8.14 12.58 7.39
C LEU A 199 8.35 13.94 6.73
N ASP A 200 7.39 14.45 5.95
CA ASP A 200 7.49 15.76 5.29
C ASP A 200 7.57 16.89 6.32
N GLU A 201 6.68 16.87 7.32
CA GLU A 201 6.68 17.85 8.41
C GLU A 201 7.97 17.74 9.25
N PHE A 202 8.38 16.50 9.57
CA PHE A 202 9.58 16.25 10.36
C PHE A 202 10.85 16.73 9.63
N GLN A 203 11.00 16.36 8.36
CA GLN A 203 12.15 16.75 7.53
C GLN A 203 12.16 18.25 7.24
N ALA A 204 11.00 18.91 7.09
CA ALA A 204 10.95 20.35 6.90
C ALA A 204 11.57 21.09 8.09
N LEU A 205 11.24 20.71 9.32
CA LEU A 205 11.82 21.33 10.50
C LEU A 205 13.32 21.02 10.67
N GLU A 206 13.74 19.78 10.40
CA GLU A 206 15.18 19.45 10.41
C GLU A 206 15.97 20.24 9.35
N ARG A 207 15.41 20.40 8.13
CA ARG A 207 16.02 21.22 7.08
C ARG A 207 16.09 22.69 7.48
N LEU A 208 15.06 23.22 8.14
CA LEU A 208 15.07 24.60 8.67
C LEU A 208 16.15 24.79 9.75
N ASN A 209 16.29 23.83 10.67
CA ASN A 209 17.35 23.86 11.68
C ASN A 209 18.75 23.78 11.04
N ALA A 210 18.94 22.89 10.06
CA ALA A 210 20.20 22.78 9.32
C ALA A 210 20.52 24.08 8.57
N PHE A 211 19.52 24.69 7.93
CA PHE A 211 19.66 25.99 7.27
C PHE A 211 20.03 27.11 8.24
N ALA A 212 19.43 27.16 9.44
CA ALA A 212 19.76 28.14 10.47
C ALA A 212 21.24 28.06 10.87
N LEU A 213 21.74 26.84 11.09
CA LEU A 213 23.14 26.58 11.42
C LEU A 213 24.07 26.94 10.25
N GLU A 214 23.70 26.59 9.03
CA GLU A 214 24.48 26.92 7.83
C GLU A 214 24.58 28.44 7.61
N VAL A 215 23.49 29.18 7.83
CA VAL A 215 23.49 30.65 7.79
C VAL A 215 24.39 31.20 8.87
N ALA A 216 24.30 30.70 10.10
CA ALA A 216 25.16 31.13 11.19
C ALA A 216 26.65 30.90 10.86
N ASP A 217 27.01 29.72 10.41
CA ASP A 217 28.39 29.36 10.07
C ASP A 217 28.94 30.22 8.91
N ARG A 218 28.17 30.37 7.84
CA ARG A 218 28.56 31.19 6.67
C ARG A 218 28.71 32.66 7.04
N SER A 219 27.74 33.21 7.78
CA SER A 219 27.78 34.60 8.24
C SER A 219 28.96 34.83 9.18
N MET A 220 29.22 33.92 10.11
CA MET A 220 30.37 33.98 11.02
C MET A 220 31.69 34.00 10.24
N PHE A 221 31.87 33.05 9.32
CA PHE A 221 33.09 32.94 8.53
C PHE A 221 33.35 34.20 7.69
N GLN A 222 32.31 34.74 7.05
CA GLN A 222 32.41 35.96 6.25
C GLN A 222 32.75 37.19 7.11
N LEU A 223 32.09 37.35 8.26
CA LEU A 223 32.32 38.49 9.14
C LEU A 223 33.69 38.46 9.81
N LEU A 224 34.18 37.29 10.23
CA LEU A 224 35.53 37.14 10.77
C LEU A 224 36.58 37.60 9.75
N ARG A 225 36.48 37.12 8.51
CA ARG A 225 37.43 37.46 7.44
C ARG A 225 37.39 38.93 7.02
N ARG A 226 36.21 39.56 7.03
CA ARG A 226 36.03 40.95 6.57
C ARG A 226 36.29 41.99 7.65
N THR A 227 36.04 41.67 8.92
CA THR A 227 36.07 42.66 10.00
C THR A 227 37.23 42.49 10.98
N GLY A 228 37.82 41.29 11.07
CA GLY A 228 38.86 40.97 12.06
C GLY A 228 38.40 41.01 13.52
N LYS A 229 37.08 41.12 13.77
CA LYS A 229 36.53 41.15 15.14
C LYS A 229 36.61 39.77 15.80
N LYS A 230 36.63 39.76 17.14
CA LYS A 230 36.60 38.52 17.92
C LYS A 230 35.27 37.80 17.78
N VAL A 231 35.28 36.47 17.88
CA VAL A 231 34.10 35.60 17.83
C VAL A 231 33.04 36.06 18.83
N ASP A 232 33.40 36.33 20.08
CA ASP A 232 32.46 36.78 21.13
C ASP A 232 31.69 38.05 20.76
N THR A 233 32.30 38.92 19.95
CA THR A 233 31.65 40.15 19.47
C THR A 233 30.67 39.88 18.32
N LEU A 234 30.94 38.88 17.49
CA LEU A 234 30.17 38.56 16.30
C LEU A 234 29.07 37.53 16.56
N LEU A 235 29.31 36.57 17.46
CA LEU A 235 28.43 35.43 17.72
C LEU A 235 26.99 35.86 18.07
N PRO A 236 26.75 36.82 18.98
CA PRO A 236 25.37 37.26 19.25
C PRO A 236 24.68 37.85 18.02
N LYS A 237 25.43 38.57 17.16
CA LYS A 237 24.88 39.21 15.95
C LYS A 237 24.54 38.19 14.87
N VAL A 238 25.39 37.19 14.71
CA VAL A 238 25.19 36.08 13.78
C VAL A 238 24.01 35.22 14.20
N LEU A 239 23.92 34.87 15.49
CA LEU A 239 22.80 34.10 16.01
C LEU A 239 21.48 34.87 15.89
N HIS A 240 21.48 36.18 16.16
CA HIS A 240 20.30 37.02 15.97
C HIS A 240 19.87 37.07 14.50
N PHE A 241 20.81 37.25 13.57
CA PHE A 241 20.53 37.23 12.13
C PHE A 241 19.95 35.90 11.66
N ALA A 242 20.54 34.78 12.08
CA ALA A 242 20.03 33.44 11.75
C ALA A 242 18.64 33.20 12.34
N ALA A 243 18.40 33.65 13.57
CA ALA A 243 17.09 33.57 14.21
C ALA A 243 16.05 34.42 13.47
N ASP A 244 16.36 35.69 13.14
CA ASP A 244 15.44 36.58 12.44
C ASP A 244 15.08 36.06 11.03
N LEU A 245 16.03 35.43 10.34
CA LEU A 245 15.81 34.87 9.01
C LEU A 245 14.88 33.64 9.05
N THR A 246 14.97 32.83 10.12
CA THR A 246 14.23 31.57 10.23
C THR A 246 12.92 31.68 11.01
N LYS A 247 12.80 32.70 11.87
CA LYS A 247 11.62 32.94 12.71
C LYS A 247 10.30 32.98 11.94
N PRO A 248 10.15 33.66 10.79
CA PRO A 248 8.89 33.68 10.05
C PRO A 248 8.44 32.31 9.53
N LEU A 249 9.38 31.37 9.36
CA LEU A 249 9.09 30.00 8.96
C LEU A 249 8.74 29.15 10.18
N LEU A 250 9.46 29.31 11.29
CA LEU A 250 9.17 28.63 12.56
C LEU A 250 7.83 29.05 13.16
N ASP A 251 7.47 30.34 13.10
CA ASP A 251 6.20 30.87 13.60
C ASP A 251 4.99 30.28 12.84
N LYS A 252 5.21 29.67 11.67
CA LYS A 252 4.19 28.94 10.90
C LYS A 252 4.20 27.43 11.14
N THR A 253 5.13 26.91 11.94
CA THR A 253 5.15 25.49 12.29
C THR A 253 4.33 25.25 13.54
N ASP A 254 3.50 24.21 13.54
CA ASP A 254 2.75 23.77 14.71
C ASP A 254 3.55 22.69 15.48
N PRO A 255 4.05 22.99 16.70
CA PRO A 255 4.79 22.02 17.50
C PRO A 255 3.98 20.77 17.87
N VAL A 256 2.65 20.88 17.99
CA VAL A 256 1.77 19.75 18.29
C VAL A 256 1.70 18.79 17.10
N ARG A 257 1.61 19.33 15.88
CA ARG A 257 1.63 18.51 14.66
C ARG A 257 2.97 17.82 14.47
N TYR A 258 4.07 18.56 14.66
CA TYR A 258 5.42 17.99 14.64
C TYR A 258 5.60 16.85 15.66
N THR A 259 5.17 17.02 16.91
CA THR A 259 5.28 15.98 17.94
C THR A 259 4.39 14.76 17.63
N THR A 260 3.25 14.99 16.99
CA THR A 260 2.36 13.92 16.50
C THR A 260 3.03 13.13 15.37
N ALA A 261 3.61 13.82 14.39
CA ALA A 261 4.34 13.27 13.26
C ALA A 261 5.54 12.43 13.74
N SER A 262 6.39 13.01 14.58
CA SER A 262 7.55 12.34 15.16
C SER A 262 7.15 11.09 15.95
N ARG A 263 6.08 11.16 16.74
CA ARG A 263 5.57 9.99 17.47
C ARG A 263 5.06 8.90 16.53
N ALA A 264 4.34 9.27 15.47
CA ALA A 264 3.79 8.32 14.51
C ALA A 264 4.90 7.57 13.75
N LEU A 265 5.93 8.30 13.27
CA LEU A 265 7.14 7.71 12.68
C LEU A 265 7.84 6.77 13.67
N LYS A 266 7.97 7.19 14.94
CA LYS A 266 8.62 6.36 15.96
C LYS A 266 7.87 5.07 16.26
N ILE A 267 6.53 5.13 16.27
CA ILE A 267 5.68 3.94 16.43
C ILE A 267 5.90 2.96 15.27
N ALA A 268 5.95 3.44 14.03
CA ALA A 268 6.19 2.61 12.86
C ALA A 268 7.58 1.94 12.91
N GLU A 269 8.63 2.70 13.23
CA GLU A 269 10.00 2.18 13.40
C GLU A 269 10.06 1.11 14.49
N GLU A 270 9.40 1.33 15.62
CA GLU A 270 9.41 0.40 16.75
C GLU A 270 8.67 -0.90 16.44
N TYR A 271 7.51 -0.83 15.76
CA TYR A 271 6.81 -2.02 15.30
C TYR A 271 7.63 -2.79 14.26
N ALA A 272 8.23 -2.10 13.29
CA ALA A 272 9.09 -2.73 12.29
C ALA A 272 10.28 -3.43 12.94
N THR A 273 10.95 -2.76 13.88
CA THR A 273 12.08 -3.30 14.64
C THR A 273 11.69 -4.59 15.35
N ARG A 274 10.57 -4.60 16.09
CA ARG A 274 10.08 -5.80 16.82
C ARG A 274 9.69 -6.94 15.88
N LEU A 275 9.12 -6.62 14.72
CA LEU A 275 8.75 -7.64 13.72
C LEU A 275 9.97 -8.26 13.06
N LEU A 276 11.06 -7.48 12.89
CA LEU A 276 12.32 -7.89 12.29
C LEU A 276 13.27 -8.64 13.25
N GLN A 277 13.21 -8.37 14.56
CA GLN A 277 14.10 -8.96 15.57
C GLN A 277 14.23 -10.50 15.54
N PRO A 278 13.19 -11.29 15.22
CA PRO A 278 13.36 -12.74 15.09
C PRO A 278 14.23 -13.18 13.91
N LYS A 279 14.39 -12.32 12.89
CA LYS A 279 15.14 -12.59 11.66
C LYS A 279 16.53 -11.95 11.64
N TYR A 280 16.72 -10.89 12.42
CA TYR A 280 17.91 -10.05 12.38
C TYR A 280 18.41 -9.73 13.79
N PRO A 281 19.73 -9.58 13.99
CA PRO A 281 20.26 -8.99 15.21
C PRO A 281 19.61 -7.63 15.49
N ALA A 282 19.41 -7.30 16.78
CA ALA A 282 18.65 -6.12 17.20
C ALA A 282 19.09 -4.82 16.49
N ARG A 283 20.41 -4.61 16.36
CA ARG A 283 20.97 -3.45 15.65
C ARG A 283 20.59 -3.42 14.16
N LYS A 284 20.71 -4.55 13.46
CA LYS A 284 20.37 -4.64 12.03
C LYS A 284 18.86 -4.49 11.80
N ALA A 285 18.04 -5.05 12.69
CA ALA A 285 16.59 -4.85 12.67
C ALA A 285 16.22 -3.37 12.78
N GLN A 286 16.86 -2.64 13.70
CA GLN A 286 16.67 -1.20 13.87
C GLN A 286 17.17 -0.41 12.65
N GLU A 287 18.32 -0.75 12.08
CA GLU A 287 18.86 -0.09 10.87
C GLU A 287 17.91 -0.24 9.68
N ILE A 288 17.37 -1.45 9.44
CA ILE A 288 16.39 -1.71 8.38
C ILE A 288 15.09 -0.93 8.64
N ALA A 289 14.56 -0.98 9.87
CA ALA A 289 13.34 -0.28 10.24
C ALA A 289 13.47 1.23 10.04
N ARG A 290 14.59 1.81 10.50
CA ARG A 290 14.88 3.23 10.33
C ARG A 290 15.02 3.62 8.85
N HIS A 291 15.64 2.76 8.03
CA HIS A 291 15.74 3.01 6.59
C HIS A 291 14.36 3.14 5.95
N LEU A 292 13.46 2.19 6.23
CA LEU A 292 12.10 2.19 5.70
C LEU A 292 11.25 3.37 6.14
N VAL A 293 11.55 3.98 7.30
CA VAL A 293 10.78 5.11 7.86
C VAL A 293 11.34 6.46 7.46
N GLU A 294 12.66 6.63 7.34
CA GLU A 294 13.29 7.95 7.23
C GLU A 294 13.91 8.26 5.86
N ARG A 295 14.20 7.26 5.03
CA ARG A 295 15.10 7.42 3.86
C ARG A 295 14.41 7.65 2.53
N TYR A 296 13.10 7.44 2.46
CA TYR A 296 12.36 7.59 1.21
C TYR A 296 11.68 8.96 1.11
N PRO A 297 11.70 9.60 -0.08
CA PRO A 297 11.23 10.96 -0.27
C PRO A 297 9.71 11.07 -0.48
N ASP A 298 9.04 9.96 -0.75
CA ASP A 298 7.62 9.91 -1.12
C ASP A 298 6.98 8.64 -0.56
N HIS A 299 5.72 8.73 -0.11
CA HIS A 299 5.01 7.58 0.46
C HIS A 299 4.73 6.47 -0.57
N GLY A 300 4.60 6.86 -1.84
CA GLY A 300 4.42 5.96 -2.98
C GLY A 300 5.74 5.41 -3.53
N PHE A 301 6.89 5.72 -2.90
CA PHE A 301 8.18 5.26 -3.40
C PHE A 301 8.21 3.74 -3.59
N VAL A 302 8.82 3.31 -4.70
CA VAL A 302 8.89 1.91 -5.09
C VAL A 302 10.12 1.28 -4.45
N ILE A 303 9.89 0.30 -3.57
CA ILE A 303 10.94 -0.52 -2.99
C ILE A 303 10.82 -1.91 -3.61
N ASP A 304 11.42 -2.08 -4.78
CA ASP A 304 11.50 -3.38 -5.42
C ASP A 304 12.47 -4.33 -4.66
N ARG A 305 12.60 -5.55 -5.15
CA ARG A 305 13.46 -6.57 -4.54
C ARG A 305 14.94 -6.14 -4.48
N GLN A 306 15.44 -5.52 -5.55
CA GLN A 306 16.85 -5.09 -5.62
C GLN A 306 17.13 -3.97 -4.61
N GLU A 307 16.19 -3.03 -4.50
CA GLU A 307 16.28 -1.95 -3.51
C GLU A 307 16.15 -2.48 -2.08
N ALA A 308 15.22 -3.40 -1.81
CA ALA A 308 15.10 -4.08 -0.51
C ALA A 308 16.43 -4.73 -0.08
N GLU A 309 17.07 -5.45 -1.00
CA GLU A 309 18.35 -6.11 -0.77
C GLU A 309 19.50 -5.11 -0.55
N SER A 310 19.44 -3.93 -1.16
CA SER A 310 20.49 -2.89 -1.11
C SER A 310 20.77 -2.38 0.31
N PHE A 311 19.72 -2.23 1.15
CA PHE A 311 19.85 -1.86 2.56
C PHE A 311 19.83 -3.07 3.52
N GLY A 312 19.76 -4.29 2.98
CA GLY A 312 19.93 -5.55 3.69
C GLY A 312 18.63 -6.16 4.24
N LEU A 313 17.48 -5.80 3.67
CA LEU A 313 16.25 -6.57 3.85
C LEU A 313 16.31 -7.79 2.93
N LYS A 314 16.39 -8.99 3.53
CA LYS A 314 16.38 -10.25 2.78
C LYS A 314 15.01 -10.53 2.17
N THR A 315 15.02 -10.81 0.88
CA THR A 315 13.87 -11.19 0.06
C THR A 315 14.23 -12.39 -0.81
N GLU A 316 13.24 -13.15 -1.24
CA GLU A 316 13.37 -14.23 -2.22
C GLU A 316 12.55 -13.89 -3.46
N ALA A 317 13.08 -14.20 -4.65
CA ALA A 317 12.31 -14.07 -5.89
C ALA A 317 11.30 -15.21 -6.02
N PHE A 318 10.20 -14.94 -6.72
CA PHE A 318 9.33 -16.00 -7.22
C PHE A 318 10.09 -16.89 -8.21
N SER A 319 9.69 -18.16 -8.29
CA SER A 319 10.09 -19.02 -9.40
C SER A 319 9.39 -18.58 -10.69
N PRO A 320 9.90 -18.93 -11.89
CA PRO A 320 9.21 -18.63 -13.14
C PRO A 320 7.76 -19.15 -13.21
N GLU A 321 7.49 -20.27 -12.53
CA GLU A 321 6.14 -20.81 -12.37
C GLU A 321 5.26 -19.91 -11.48
N GLN A 322 5.79 -19.43 -10.35
CA GLN A 322 5.09 -18.52 -9.45
C GLN A 322 4.81 -17.16 -10.09
N ASP A 323 5.75 -16.61 -10.86
CA ASP A 323 5.53 -15.36 -11.61
C ASP A 323 4.43 -15.53 -12.67
N ALA A 324 4.43 -16.62 -13.44
CA ALA A 324 3.36 -16.88 -14.41
C ALA A 324 1.96 -17.02 -13.76
N ILE A 325 1.90 -17.54 -12.52
CA ILE A 325 0.67 -17.58 -11.74
C ILE A 325 0.32 -16.18 -11.20
N ALA A 326 1.31 -15.38 -10.77
CA ALA A 326 1.10 -14.02 -10.32
C ALA A 326 0.50 -13.12 -11.43
N ASP A 327 0.94 -13.29 -12.68
CA ASP A 327 0.38 -12.60 -13.84
C ASP A 327 -1.11 -12.91 -14.03
N ARG A 328 -1.52 -14.17 -13.80
CA ARG A 328 -2.93 -14.59 -13.83
C ARG A 328 -3.74 -14.05 -12.66
N LEU A 329 -3.11 -13.80 -11.51
CA LEU A 329 -3.77 -13.16 -10.37
C LEU A 329 -3.96 -11.66 -10.60
N PHE A 330 -3.06 -11.01 -11.32
CA PHE A 330 -2.98 -9.56 -11.47
C PHE A 330 -4.31 -8.85 -11.82
N PRO A 331 -5.15 -9.35 -12.76
CA PRO A 331 -6.43 -8.71 -13.09
C PRO A 331 -7.41 -8.62 -11.92
N PHE A 332 -7.29 -9.52 -10.95
CA PHE A 332 -8.14 -9.58 -9.76
C PHE A 332 -7.56 -8.77 -8.59
N LEU A 333 -6.22 -8.63 -8.55
CA LEU A 333 -5.51 -7.87 -7.52
C LEU A 333 -5.81 -6.37 -7.66
N GLY A 334 -6.34 -5.77 -6.59
CA GLY A 334 -6.75 -4.36 -6.56
C GLY A 334 -8.23 -4.11 -6.86
N GLU A 335 -8.96 -5.08 -7.41
CA GLU A 335 -10.41 -5.00 -7.54
C GLU A 335 -11.08 -5.76 -6.39
N ALA A 336 -10.68 -7.02 -6.16
CA ALA A 336 -11.27 -7.85 -5.11
C ALA A 336 -10.76 -7.50 -3.70
N THR A 337 -11.63 -7.61 -2.69
CA THR A 337 -11.22 -7.66 -1.28
C THR A 337 -11.42 -9.07 -0.75
N VAL A 338 -10.34 -9.75 -0.36
CA VAL A 338 -10.36 -11.15 0.06
C VAL A 338 -9.37 -11.37 1.19
N MET A 339 -9.85 -11.86 2.34
CA MET A 339 -9.00 -12.16 3.49
C MET A 339 -9.34 -13.55 4.01
N GLY A 340 -8.41 -14.50 3.98
CA GLY A 340 -8.69 -15.86 4.47
C GLY A 340 -8.24 -16.97 3.52
N GLN A 341 -8.65 -18.19 3.83
CA GLN A 341 -8.39 -19.34 2.98
C GLN A 341 -9.52 -19.50 1.95
N LEU A 342 -9.16 -19.96 0.76
CA LEU A 342 -10.12 -20.39 -0.25
C LEU A 342 -10.77 -21.72 0.19
N ILE A 343 -12.08 -21.70 0.40
CA ILE A 343 -12.89 -22.85 0.80
C ILE A 343 -13.94 -23.15 -0.27
N GLU A 344 -14.28 -24.43 -0.44
CA GLU A 344 -15.41 -24.82 -1.28
C GLU A 344 -16.71 -24.25 -0.68
N ALA A 345 -17.53 -23.61 -1.52
CA ALA A 345 -18.82 -23.12 -1.08
C ALA A 345 -19.68 -24.31 -0.66
N LYS A 346 -20.20 -24.28 0.57
CA LYS A 346 -21.18 -25.27 1.00
C LYS A 346 -22.41 -25.12 0.09
N THR A 347 -22.73 -26.17 -0.66
CA THR A 347 -24.00 -26.28 -1.38
C THR A 347 -25.11 -26.18 -0.34
N ALA A 348 -25.92 -25.12 -0.42
CA ALA A 348 -27.06 -24.90 0.46
C ALA A 348 -28.16 -25.95 0.25
#